data_AF-A0A150H320-F1
#
_entry.id   AF-A0A150H320-F1
#
_cell.length_a   1.000
_cell.length_b   1.000
_cell.length_c   1.000
_cell.angle_alpha   90.00
_cell.angle_beta   90.00
_cell.angle_gamma   90.00
#
_symmetry.space_group_name_H-M   'P 1'
#
loop_
_entity.id
_entity.type
_entity.pdbx_description
1 polymer ?
#
loop_
_entity_poly.entity_id
_entity_poly.type
_entity_poly.pdbx_seq_one_letter_code
_entity_poly.pdbx_strand_id
1 'polypeptide(L)'
;MRTPRRSELRRRQQEEGGEGQEVDEVTATTMCLHYECIKRNKRLMLIYMNERMQRLRDMRWTQRALPEAQKARCCQAEIQFFNDYSRALSTYMSRNEGVGMDLTLDTRPPKDTSVMVRGLKDAGEVILSYGRATILSGTTISLPAEEAEPLLRDGTVELVDWDDGYGRNKQ
;
A
#
# COMPACT_ATOMS: atom_id res chain seq x y z
N MET A 1 -0.63 72.08 23.63
CA MET A 1 -0.48 70.61 23.84
C MET A 1 0.72 70.14 23.03
N ARG A 2 1.83 69.78 23.68
CA ARG A 2 3.06 69.29 23.01
C ARG A 2 2.94 67.77 22.85
N THR A 3 2.96 67.28 21.62
CA THR A 3 2.98 65.84 21.33
C THR A 3 4.32 65.26 21.80
N PRO A 4 4.31 64.12 22.51
CA PRO A 4 5.54 63.52 23.03
C PRO A 4 6.43 63.04 21.87
N ARG A 5 7.75 63.24 22.00
CA ARG A 5 8.73 62.77 21.00
C ARG A 5 8.73 61.25 20.98
N ARG A 6 8.90 60.66 19.79
CA ARG A 6 8.95 59.21 19.55
C ARG A 6 9.96 58.45 20.43
N SER A 7 10.99 59.13 20.93
CA SER A 7 11.95 58.62 21.91
C SER A 7 11.37 58.42 23.32
N GLU A 8 10.43 59.27 23.73
CA GLU A 8 9.75 59.20 25.05
C GLU A 8 8.68 58.12 25.07
N LEU A 9 7.99 57.90 23.94
CA LEU A 9 7.09 56.77 23.73
C LEU A 9 7.81 55.42 23.83
N ARG A 10 9.05 55.34 23.31
CA ARG A 10 9.91 54.16 23.46
C ARG A 10 10.37 53.92 24.90
N ARG A 11 10.68 54.99 25.65
CA ARG A 11 11.04 54.89 27.07
C ARG A 11 9.85 54.44 27.92
N ARG A 12 8.65 54.98 27.69
CA ARG A 12 7.42 54.52 28.37
C ARG A 12 7.08 53.07 28.06
N GLN A 13 7.26 52.60 26.82
CA GLN A 13 7.07 51.19 26.47
C GLN A 13 8.14 50.25 27.07
N GLN A 14 9.35 50.75 27.34
CA GLN A 14 10.38 50.00 28.07
C GLN A 14 10.13 49.96 29.58
N GLU A 15 9.56 51.03 30.15
CA GLU A 15 9.21 51.10 31.58
C GLU A 15 7.90 50.34 31.89
N GLU A 16 6.91 50.32 30.99
CA GLU A 16 5.68 49.51 31.11
C GLU A 16 5.90 48.03 30.76
N GLY A 17 7.02 47.67 30.14
CA GLY A 17 7.44 46.28 29.90
C GLY A 17 8.08 45.58 31.11
N GLY A 18 8.07 46.25 32.27
CA GLY A 18 8.79 45.86 33.48
C GLY A 18 8.01 45.03 34.49
N GLU A 19 7.09 44.18 34.06
CA GLU A 19 6.66 42.99 34.83
C GLU A 19 6.52 41.81 33.86
N GLY A 20 7.61 41.50 33.16
CA GLY A 20 7.76 40.17 32.59
C GLY A 20 7.82 39.19 33.74
N GLN A 21 6.73 38.47 33.98
CA GLN A 21 6.72 37.31 34.87
C GLN A 21 7.87 36.42 34.39
N GLU A 22 8.95 36.36 35.17
CA GLU A 22 10.12 35.54 34.86
C GLU A 22 9.58 34.11 34.76
N VAL A 23 9.41 33.63 33.52
CA VAL A 23 8.91 32.27 33.31
C VAL A 23 10.01 31.39 33.86
N ASP A 24 9.74 30.81 35.02
CA ASP A 24 10.63 29.90 35.72
C ASP A 24 11.32 28.99 34.70
N GLU A 25 12.65 28.99 34.70
CA GLU A 25 13.47 28.30 33.70
C GLU A 25 13.10 26.81 33.61
N VAL A 26 12.68 26.23 34.74
CA VAL A 26 12.16 24.88 34.85
C VAL A 26 10.81 24.73 34.13
N THR A 27 9.92 25.70 34.26
CA THR A 27 8.64 25.74 33.53
C THR A 27 8.83 25.90 32.02
N ALA A 28 9.77 26.74 31.57
CA ALA A 28 10.10 26.87 30.14
C ALA A 28 10.69 25.56 29.58
N THR A 29 11.63 24.95 30.31
CA THR A 29 12.29 23.69 29.92
C THR A 29 11.30 22.53 29.87
N THR A 30 10.41 22.40 30.85
CA THR A 30 9.36 21.37 30.86
C THR A 30 8.39 21.55 29.70
N MET A 31 8.00 22.78 29.37
CA MET A 31 7.14 23.06 28.21
C MET A 31 7.81 22.64 26.89
N CYS A 32 9.10 22.97 26.71
CA CYS A 32 9.89 22.53 25.54
C CYS A 32 9.97 21.00 25.46
N LEU A 33 10.22 20.33 26.59
CA LEU A 33 10.29 18.87 26.64
C LEU A 33 8.95 18.22 26.28
N HIS A 34 7.82 18.72 26.83
CA HIS A 34 6.50 18.23 26.48
C HIS A 34 6.17 18.41 25.00
N TYR A 35 6.53 19.58 24.44
CA TYR A 35 6.33 19.86 23.03
C TYR A 35 7.13 18.92 22.12
N GLU A 36 8.40 18.67 22.41
CA GLU A 36 9.22 17.74 21.65
C GLU A 36 8.78 16.27 21.80
N CYS A 37 8.31 15.88 23.00
CA CYS A 37 7.69 14.58 23.22
C CYS A 37 6.43 14.39 22.36
N ILE A 38 5.54 15.39 22.29
CA ILE A 38 4.34 15.34 21.45
C ILE A 38 4.71 15.25 19.96
N LYS A 39 5.68 16.05 19.51
CA LYS A 39 6.20 15.96 18.12
C LYS A 39 6.74 14.57 17.80
N ARG A 40 7.53 13.99 18.71
CA ARG A 40 8.08 12.64 18.54
C ARG A 40 6.95 11.61 18.43
N ASN A 41 5.98 11.65 19.33
CA ASN A 41 4.85 10.72 19.30
C ASN A 41 4.03 10.87 18.01
N LYS A 42 3.76 12.11 17.58
CA LYS A 42 3.09 12.38 16.30
C LYS A 42 3.87 11.78 15.13
N ARG A 43 5.18 11.99 15.07
CA ARG A 43 6.03 11.46 13.99
C ARG A 43 6.01 9.93 13.96
N LEU A 44 6.14 9.28 15.13
CA LEU A 44 6.12 7.82 15.22
C LEU A 44 4.78 7.22 14.77
N MET A 45 3.67 7.83 15.20
CA MET A 45 2.33 7.40 14.77
C MET A 45 2.12 7.56 13.26
N LEU A 46 2.57 8.69 12.69
CA LEU A 46 2.49 8.92 11.24
C LEU A 46 3.35 7.92 10.46
N ILE A 47 4.56 7.61 10.93
CA ILE A 47 5.42 6.60 10.29
C ILE A 47 4.73 5.23 10.30
N TYR A 48 4.20 4.81 11.45
CA TYR A 48 3.50 3.54 11.57
C TYR A 48 2.29 3.44 10.64
N MET A 49 1.44 4.46 10.62
CA MET A 49 0.27 4.49 9.73
C MET A 49 0.67 4.53 8.25
N ASN A 50 1.71 5.30 7.90
CA ASN A 50 2.20 5.37 6.53
C ASN A 50 2.76 4.03 6.05
N GLU A 51 3.58 3.36 6.86
CA GLU A 51 4.11 2.02 6.55
C GLU A 51 2.98 1.01 6.35
N ARG A 52 1.94 1.04 7.19
CA ARG A 52 0.76 0.18 7.02
C ARG A 52 0.02 0.47 5.72
N MET A 53 -0.20 1.73 5.37
CA MET A 53 -0.83 2.10 4.11
C MET A 53 0.01 1.71 2.90
N GLN A 54 1.34 1.81 2.97
CA GLN A 54 2.25 1.36 1.91
C GLN A 54 2.10 -0.15 1.67
N ARG A 55 2.09 -0.95 2.74
CA ARG A 55 1.83 -2.40 2.62
C ARG A 55 0.47 -2.73 2.01
N LEU A 56 -0.58 -1.97 2.34
CA LEU A 56 -1.90 -2.13 1.72
C LEU A 56 -1.88 -1.79 0.22
N ARG A 57 -1.12 -0.77 -0.18
CA ARG A 57 -0.92 -0.43 -1.60
C ARG A 57 -0.16 -1.55 -2.32
N ASP A 58 0.90 -2.07 -1.72
CA ASP A 58 1.68 -3.18 -2.30
C ASP A 58 0.83 -4.45 -2.42
N MET A 59 -0.01 -4.72 -1.42
CA MET A 59 -1.00 -5.80 -1.47
C MET A 59 -1.93 -5.64 -2.67
N ARG A 60 -2.38 -4.42 -2.98
CA ARG A 60 -3.22 -4.16 -4.17
C ARG A 60 -2.51 -4.40 -5.51
N TRP A 61 -1.20 -4.19 -5.59
CA TRP A 61 -0.42 -4.42 -6.81
C TRP A 61 -0.04 -5.89 -7.00
N THR A 62 0.10 -6.63 -5.91
CA THR A 62 0.40 -8.07 -5.93
C THR A 62 -0.87 -8.89 -6.09
N GLN A 63 -1.91 -8.55 -5.33
CA GLN A 63 -3.21 -9.22 -5.25
C GLN A 63 -4.32 -8.22 -5.61
N ARG A 64 -5.26 -8.62 -6.48
CA ARG A 64 -6.35 -7.70 -6.88
C ARG A 64 -7.32 -7.39 -5.73
N ALA A 65 -7.46 -8.31 -4.77
CA ALA A 65 -8.34 -8.19 -3.61
C ALA A 65 -7.56 -8.40 -2.31
N LEU A 66 -8.05 -7.78 -1.23
CA LEU A 66 -7.47 -7.94 0.09
C LEU A 66 -7.91 -9.31 0.66
N PRO A 67 -7.00 -10.21 1.05
CA PRO A 67 -7.40 -11.51 1.59
C PRO A 67 -8.10 -11.34 2.96
N GLU A 68 -9.01 -12.26 3.27
CA GLU A 68 -9.88 -12.14 4.44
C GLU A 68 -9.09 -12.11 5.77
N ALA A 69 -7.98 -12.84 5.84
CA ALA A 69 -7.09 -12.83 7.01
C ALA A 69 -6.46 -11.45 7.27
N GLN A 70 -6.13 -10.71 6.22
CA GLN A 70 -5.56 -9.36 6.30
C GLN A 70 -6.67 -8.36 6.61
N LYS A 71 -7.83 -8.51 5.97
CA LYS A 71 -9.01 -7.69 6.21
C LYS A 71 -9.45 -7.72 7.67
N ALA A 72 -9.41 -8.90 8.32
CA ALA A 72 -9.72 -9.05 9.75
C ALA A 72 -8.72 -8.33 10.69
N ARG A 73 -7.50 -8.03 10.21
CA ARG A 73 -6.46 -7.30 10.96
C ARG A 73 -6.44 -5.80 10.66
N CYS A 74 -7.28 -5.34 9.74
CA CYS A 74 -7.37 -3.94 9.34
C CYS A 74 -8.52 -3.25 10.07
N CYS A 75 -8.36 -1.96 10.34
CA CYS A 75 -9.47 -1.15 10.84
C CYS A 75 -10.40 -0.73 9.69
N GLN A 76 -11.62 -0.30 10.00
CA GLN A 76 -12.60 0.11 8.98
C GLN A 76 -12.09 1.24 8.07
N ALA A 77 -11.33 2.19 8.62
CA ALA A 77 -10.75 3.29 7.86
C ALA A 77 -9.69 2.81 6.86
N GLU A 78 -8.88 1.82 7.22
CA GLU A 78 -7.89 1.21 6.32
C GLU A 78 -8.57 0.46 5.18
N ILE A 79 -9.68 -0.24 5.46
CA ILE A 79 -10.46 -0.93 4.43
C ILE A 79 -11.08 0.08 3.46
N GLN A 80 -11.62 1.19 3.96
CA GLN A 80 -12.12 2.28 3.12
C GLN A 80 -11.02 2.87 2.25
N PHE A 81 -9.85 3.17 2.83
CA PHE A 81 -8.68 3.63 2.08
C PHE A 81 -8.28 2.66 0.96
N PHE A 82 -8.25 1.35 1.23
CA PHE A 82 -7.97 0.35 0.20
C PHE A 82 -9.00 0.36 -0.92
N ASN A 83 -10.29 0.48 -0.59
CA ASN A 83 -11.36 0.53 -1.59
C ASN A 83 -11.31 1.80 -2.43
N ASP A 84 -11.01 2.94 -1.82
CA ASP A 84 -10.87 4.23 -2.51
C ASP A 84 -9.65 4.24 -3.42
N TYR A 85 -8.52 3.70 -2.94
CA TYR A 85 -7.33 3.47 -3.76
C TYR A 85 -7.62 2.49 -4.90
N SER A 86 -8.43 1.45 -4.62
CA SER A 86 -8.86 0.49 -5.63
C SER A 86 -9.62 1.15 -6.76
N ARG A 87 -10.61 1.96 -6.40
CA ARG A 87 -11.40 2.78 -7.31
C ARG A 87 -10.54 3.73 -8.12
N ALA A 88 -9.66 4.50 -7.47
CA ALA A 88 -8.78 5.45 -8.14
C ALA A 88 -7.88 4.77 -9.19
N LEU A 89 -7.31 3.60 -8.85
CA LEU A 89 -6.50 2.87 -9.80
C LEU A 89 -7.35 2.29 -10.95
N SER A 90 -8.54 1.76 -10.66
CA SER A 90 -9.43 1.25 -11.69
C SER A 90 -9.88 2.36 -12.66
N THR A 91 -10.13 3.57 -12.14
CA THR A 91 -10.36 4.76 -12.96
C THR A 91 -9.16 5.06 -13.87
N TYR A 92 -7.94 4.98 -13.34
CA TYR A 92 -6.72 5.19 -14.12
C TYR A 92 -6.44 4.10 -15.16
N MET A 93 -6.81 2.85 -14.87
CA MET A 93 -6.71 1.73 -15.81
C MET A 93 -7.81 1.75 -16.88
N SER A 94 -8.92 2.44 -16.59
CA SER A 94 -10.04 2.56 -17.52
C SER A 94 -9.61 3.23 -18.83
N ARG A 95 -10.18 2.76 -19.93
CA ARG A 95 -9.93 3.30 -21.28
C ARG A 95 -10.47 4.70 -21.48
N ASN A 96 -11.45 5.11 -20.68
CA ASN A 96 -12.15 6.38 -20.86
C ASN A 96 -11.40 7.56 -20.21
N GLU A 97 -10.79 7.34 -19.05
CA GLU A 97 -10.19 8.41 -18.22
C GLU A 97 -8.69 8.22 -17.98
N GLY A 98 -8.08 7.16 -18.51
CA GLY A 98 -6.68 6.84 -18.25
C GLY A 98 -5.99 6.04 -19.35
N VAL A 99 -5.14 5.10 -18.94
CA VAL A 99 -4.18 4.41 -19.82
C VAL A 99 -4.86 3.36 -20.71
N GLY A 100 -6.05 2.88 -20.33
CA GLY A 100 -6.77 1.85 -21.07
C GLY A 100 -6.08 0.48 -21.08
N MET A 101 -5.18 0.26 -20.12
CA MET A 101 -4.44 -0.98 -19.93
C MET A 101 -4.44 -1.34 -18.45
N ASP A 102 -4.55 -2.63 -18.14
CA ASP A 102 -4.39 -3.12 -16.78
C ASP A 102 -2.89 -3.19 -16.42
N LEU A 103 -2.46 -2.22 -15.61
CA LEU A 103 -1.08 -2.12 -15.13
C LEU A 103 -0.72 -3.15 -14.06
N THR A 104 -1.70 -3.92 -13.58
CA THR A 104 -1.44 -4.99 -12.62
C THR A 104 -0.99 -6.28 -13.28
N LEU A 105 -1.06 -6.41 -14.61
CA LEU A 105 -0.65 -7.61 -15.35
C LEU A 105 0.84 -7.57 -15.73
N ASP A 106 1.37 -8.68 -16.24
CA ASP A 106 2.71 -8.80 -16.83
C ASP A 106 3.90 -8.55 -15.89
N THR A 107 3.84 -9.03 -14.64
CA THR A 107 4.99 -8.89 -13.71
C THR A 107 6.19 -9.75 -14.07
N ARG A 108 6.02 -10.76 -14.93
CA ARG A 108 7.09 -11.64 -15.40
C ARG A 108 7.17 -11.53 -16.92
N PRO A 109 8.39 -11.47 -17.48
CA PRO A 109 8.53 -11.49 -18.93
C PRO A 109 7.95 -12.80 -19.50
N PRO A 110 7.18 -12.74 -20.59
CA PRO A 110 6.61 -13.94 -21.20
C PRO A 110 7.74 -14.79 -21.79
N LYS A 111 7.85 -16.04 -21.33
CA LYS A 111 8.80 -17.04 -21.85
C LYS A 111 8.16 -17.90 -22.93
N ASP A 112 6.99 -18.44 -22.62
CA ASP A 112 6.23 -19.35 -23.48
C ASP A 112 4.76 -18.91 -23.55
N THR A 113 4.13 -19.12 -24.70
CA THR A 113 2.73 -18.73 -24.96
C THR A 113 1.72 -19.55 -24.15
N SER A 114 2.07 -20.80 -23.83
CA SER A 114 1.31 -21.69 -22.97
C SER A 114 2.16 -22.15 -21.79
N VAL A 115 1.58 -22.09 -20.60
CA VAL A 115 2.22 -22.52 -19.35
C VAL A 115 1.41 -23.65 -18.71
N MET A 116 2.14 -24.62 -18.17
CA MET A 116 1.54 -25.72 -17.40
C MET A 116 1.33 -25.26 -15.96
N VAL A 117 0.08 -25.29 -15.52
CA VAL A 117 -0.29 -24.93 -14.16
C VAL A 117 -0.88 -26.12 -13.43
N ARG A 118 -0.51 -26.30 -12.15
CA ARG A 118 -1.09 -27.31 -11.25
C ARG A 118 -2.03 -26.65 -10.27
N GLY A 119 -3.23 -27.20 -10.13
CA GLY A 119 -4.21 -26.73 -9.15
C GLY A 119 -3.75 -27.02 -7.72
N LEU A 120 -3.70 -25.99 -6.88
CA LEU A 120 -3.47 -26.11 -5.43
C LEU A 120 -4.78 -26.17 -4.64
N LYS A 121 -5.82 -25.50 -5.15
CA LYS A 121 -7.16 -25.45 -4.54
C LYS A 121 -8.21 -25.85 -5.59
N ASP A 122 -9.27 -26.52 -5.14
CA ASP A 122 -10.44 -26.79 -5.97
C ASP A 122 -11.18 -25.48 -6.24
N ALA A 123 -10.93 -24.88 -7.40
CA ALA A 123 -11.61 -23.66 -7.82
C ALA A 123 -12.90 -23.92 -8.63
N GLY A 124 -13.19 -25.19 -8.93
CA GLY A 124 -14.37 -25.55 -9.73
C GLY A 124 -14.21 -25.19 -11.21
N GLU A 125 -15.30 -24.82 -11.88
CA GLU A 125 -15.29 -24.42 -13.30
C GLU A 125 -14.79 -22.98 -13.47
N VAL A 126 -13.59 -22.82 -14.03
CA VAL A 126 -13.08 -21.52 -14.47
C VAL A 126 -13.46 -21.30 -15.94
N ILE A 127 -13.98 -20.10 -16.22
CA ILE A 127 -14.30 -19.67 -17.57
C ILE A 127 -13.01 -19.16 -18.22
N LEU A 128 -12.55 -19.90 -19.21
CA LEU A 128 -11.39 -19.58 -20.05
C LEU A 128 -11.89 -19.00 -21.39
N SER A 129 -10.99 -18.40 -22.18
CA SER A 129 -11.40 -17.79 -23.47
C SER A 129 -11.91 -18.82 -24.47
N TYR A 130 -11.47 -20.08 -24.35
CA TYR A 130 -11.76 -21.17 -25.29
C TYR A 130 -12.70 -22.25 -24.70
N GLY A 131 -13.22 -22.06 -23.48
CA GLY A 131 -14.14 -23.01 -22.87
C GLY A 131 -14.20 -22.94 -21.35
N ARG A 132 -14.78 -23.96 -20.72
CA ARG A 132 -14.73 -24.14 -19.26
C ARG A 132 -13.71 -25.21 -18.93
N ALA A 133 -12.82 -24.95 -17.97
CA ALA A 133 -11.98 -25.99 -17.40
C ALA A 133 -12.25 -26.12 -15.90
N THR A 134 -12.33 -27.36 -15.44
CA THR A 134 -12.46 -27.65 -14.01
C THR A 134 -11.06 -27.72 -13.42
N ILE A 135 -10.73 -26.76 -12.55
CA ILE A 135 -9.46 -26.78 -11.82
C ILE A 135 -9.68 -27.55 -10.52
N LEU A 136 -9.13 -28.76 -10.48
CA LEU A 136 -9.08 -29.62 -9.30
C LEU A 136 -7.67 -29.60 -8.70
N SER A 137 -7.59 -29.78 -7.39
CA SER A 137 -6.36 -29.96 -6.66
C SER A 137 -5.53 -31.12 -7.23
N GLY A 138 -4.26 -30.85 -7.52
CA GLY A 138 -3.33 -31.82 -8.12
C GLY A 138 -3.46 -32.04 -9.63
N THR A 139 -4.51 -31.52 -10.29
CA THR A 139 -4.61 -31.60 -11.76
C THR A 139 -3.66 -30.61 -12.42
N THR A 140 -2.98 -31.04 -13.49
CA THR A 140 -2.10 -30.19 -14.28
C THR A 140 -2.78 -29.87 -15.61
N ILE A 141 -2.96 -28.58 -15.90
CA ILE A 141 -3.68 -28.08 -17.08
C ILE A 141 -2.75 -27.12 -17.82
N SER A 142 -2.75 -27.19 -19.14
CA SER A 142 -2.07 -26.21 -20.00
C SER A 142 -3.00 -25.03 -20.23
N LEU A 143 -2.59 -23.83 -19.83
CA LEU A 143 -3.33 -22.59 -20.05
C LEU A 143 -2.47 -21.57 -20.80
N PRO A 144 -3.08 -20.68 -21.61
CA PRO A 144 -2.41 -19.49 -22.11
C PRO A 144 -1.84 -18.67 -20.94
N ALA A 145 -0.66 -18.07 -21.12
CA ALA A 145 -0.01 -17.28 -20.07
C ALA A 145 -0.91 -16.15 -19.52
N GLU A 146 -1.68 -15.51 -20.40
CA GLU A 146 -2.62 -14.43 -20.05
C GLU A 146 -3.73 -14.91 -19.09
N GLU A 147 -4.22 -16.14 -19.26
CA GLU A 147 -5.28 -16.72 -18.44
C GLU A 147 -4.74 -17.37 -17.16
N ALA A 148 -3.49 -17.83 -17.21
CA ALA A 148 -2.79 -18.40 -16.06
C ALA A 148 -2.38 -17.34 -15.03
N GLU A 149 -1.99 -16.14 -15.46
CA GLU A 149 -1.49 -15.08 -14.56
C GLU A 149 -2.47 -14.70 -13.44
N PRO A 150 -3.77 -14.43 -13.69
CA PRO A 150 -4.70 -14.08 -12.62
C PRO A 150 -4.89 -15.23 -11.61
N LEU A 151 -4.86 -16.48 -12.07
CA LEU A 151 -4.98 -17.67 -11.22
C LEU A 151 -3.72 -17.90 -10.36
N LEU A 152 -2.55 -17.61 -10.92
CA LEU A 152 -1.26 -17.69 -10.21
C LEU A 152 -1.19 -16.63 -9.11
N ARG A 153 -1.74 -15.44 -9.34
CA ARG A 153 -1.79 -14.35 -8.35
C ARG A 153 -2.75 -14.61 -7.21
N ASP A 154 -3.89 -15.24 -7.49
CA ASP A 154 -4.82 -15.67 -6.44
C ASP A 154 -4.25 -16.84 -5.60
N GLY A 155 -3.20 -17.49 -6.11
CA GLY A 155 -2.59 -18.66 -5.48
C GLY A 155 -3.48 -19.90 -5.58
N THR A 156 -4.37 -19.93 -6.57
CA THR A 156 -5.20 -21.10 -6.89
C THR A 156 -4.38 -22.18 -7.59
N VAL A 157 -3.42 -21.75 -8.40
CA VAL A 157 -2.55 -22.63 -9.20
C VAL A 157 -1.09 -22.29 -8.96
N GLU A 158 -0.21 -23.26 -9.19
CA GLU A 158 1.24 -23.07 -9.24
C GLU A 158 1.78 -23.41 -10.62
N LEU A 159 2.86 -22.75 -11.02
CA LEU A 159 3.55 -23.08 -12.26
C LEU A 159 4.30 -24.40 -12.08
N VAL A 160 4.06 -25.35 -12.99
CA VAL A 160 4.88 -26.56 -13.09
C VAL A 160 5.95 -26.27 -14.12
N ASP A 161 7.20 -26.13 -13.68
CA ASP A 161 8.32 -26.15 -14.62
C ASP A 161 8.34 -27.53 -15.29
N TRP A 162 8.48 -27.49 -16.61
CA TRP A 162 8.55 -28.70 -17.44
C TRP A 162 9.84 -29.44 -17.08
N ASP A 163 9.74 -30.38 -16.12
CA ASP A 163 10.82 -31.30 -15.83
C ASP A 163 10.83 -32.31 -16.99
N ASP A 164 11.70 -32.02 -17.95
CA ASP A 164 12.11 -32.93 -19.00
C ASP A 164 12.51 -34.26 -18.34
N GLY A 165 11.57 -35.21 -18.26
CA GLY A 165 11.77 -36.55 -17.71
C GLY A 165 12.85 -37.36 -18.45
N TYR A 166 13.62 -36.74 -19.35
CA TYR A 166 14.93 -37.21 -19.72
C TYR A 166 15.92 -36.95 -18.59
N GLY A 167 15.98 -37.92 -17.67
CA GLY A 167 17.21 -38.21 -16.95
C GLY A 167 18.35 -38.24 -17.96
N ARG A 168 19.19 -37.20 -17.96
CA ARG A 168 20.57 -37.34 -18.41
C ARG A 168 21.15 -38.44 -17.54
N ASN A 169 21.16 -39.66 -18.08
CA ASN A 169 22.04 -40.70 -17.63
C ASN A 169 23.44 -40.09 -17.66
N LYS A 170 23.90 -39.63 -16.50
CA LYS A 170 25.32 -39.39 -16.26
C LYS A 170 25.96 -40.77 -16.32
N GLN A 171 26.52 -41.10 -17.48
CA GLN A 171 27.65 -42.02 -17.54
C GLN A 171 28.81 -41.44 -16.73
#